data_AF-A0A7W1BGG0-F1
#
_entry.id   AF-A0A7W1BGG0-F1
#
_cell.length_a   1.000
_cell.length_b   1.000
_cell.length_c   1.000
_cell.angle_alpha   90.00
_cell.angle_beta   90.00
_cell.angle_gamma   90.00
#
_symmetry.space_group_name_H-M   'P 1'
#
loop_
_entity.id
_entity.type
_entity.pdbx_description
1 polymer ?
#
loop_
_entity_poly.entity_id
_entity_poly.type
_entity_poly.pdbx_seq_one_letter_code
_entity_poly.pdbx_strand_id
1 'polypeptide(L)'
;MSDGRFAILDPAAGISGDMLLGGLIAAGAPAQWLRELPGRLGLPDVGVRIEEVDRCGVRATKVTVVLADGSHEPPSEAIHQPHVHPHSHEHHHAPHRHLGELIGILERAPISEWVRARAVRAFRLLGEAEGRIHGVAPEEVALHEVGAMDALVDVVGGIEGFEQLGIERIHHRPVAVGSGWV
;
A
#
# COMPACT_ATOMS: atom_id res chain seq x y z
N MET A 1 -8.76 -32.47 -10.23
CA MET A 1 -8.27 -31.10 -10.44
C MET A 1 -8.40 -30.44 -9.09
N SER A 2 -7.31 -30.05 -8.42
CA SER A 2 -7.47 -29.19 -7.25
C SER A 2 -8.05 -27.88 -7.78
N ASP A 3 -9.28 -27.54 -7.40
CA ASP A 3 -9.82 -26.23 -7.73
C ASP A 3 -8.89 -25.19 -7.11
N GLY A 4 -8.06 -24.56 -7.94
CA GLY A 4 -7.07 -23.58 -7.51
C GLY A 4 -7.77 -22.47 -6.71
N ARG A 5 -7.16 -22.06 -5.59
CA ARG A 5 -7.79 -21.08 -4.70
C ARG A 5 -7.90 -19.73 -5.41
N PHE A 6 -9.00 -19.03 -5.17
CA PHE A 6 -9.24 -17.70 -5.72
C PHE A 6 -9.70 -16.74 -4.62
N ALA A 7 -9.46 -15.45 -4.84
CA ALA A 7 -9.95 -14.37 -3.98
C ALA A 7 -10.95 -13.52 -4.76
N ILE A 8 -11.94 -12.98 -4.06
CA ILE A 8 -12.85 -11.95 -4.56
C ILE A 8 -12.66 -10.70 -3.70
N LEU A 9 -12.31 -9.59 -4.33
CA LEU A 9 -12.26 -8.27 -3.72
C LEU A 9 -13.58 -7.55 -4.00
N ASP A 10 -14.28 -7.13 -2.94
CA ASP A 10 -15.47 -6.27 -3.04
C ASP A 10 -15.13 -4.86 -2.54
N PRO A 11 -14.67 -3.96 -3.43
CA PRO A 11 -14.29 -2.60 -3.05
C PRO A 11 -15.50 -1.65 -2.98
N ALA A 12 -16.69 -2.13 -2.59
CA ALA A 12 -17.91 -1.31 -2.52
C ALA A 12 -17.77 -0.07 -1.62
N ALA A 13 -16.93 -0.14 -0.59
CA ALA A 13 -16.59 0.97 0.30
C ALA A 13 -15.14 1.46 0.11
N GLY A 14 -14.49 1.09 -1.00
CA GLY A 14 -13.06 1.26 -1.21
C GLY A 14 -12.23 0.08 -0.68
N ILE A 15 -10.94 0.08 -1.03
CA ILE A 15 -9.94 -0.86 -0.52
C ILE A 15 -8.58 -0.14 -0.46
N SER A 16 -8.22 0.38 0.72
CA SER A 16 -6.85 0.84 0.96
C SER A 16 -5.92 -0.34 1.23
N GLY A 17 -4.61 -0.10 1.16
CA GLY A 17 -3.62 -1.14 1.37
C GLY A 17 -3.71 -1.76 2.77
N ASP A 18 -3.81 -0.94 3.82
CA ASP A 18 -4.02 -1.41 5.19
C ASP A 18 -5.30 -2.27 5.37
N MET A 19 -6.39 -1.91 4.68
CA MET A 19 -7.62 -2.71 4.66
C MET A 19 -7.42 -4.05 3.97
N LEU A 20 -6.71 -4.08 2.84
CA LEU A 20 -6.36 -5.31 2.14
C LEU A 20 -5.49 -6.22 3.03
N LEU A 21 -4.45 -5.67 3.65
CA LEU A 21 -3.56 -6.40 4.55
C LEU A 21 -4.32 -6.97 5.75
N GLY A 22 -5.20 -6.18 6.37
CA GLY A 22 -6.08 -6.62 7.45
C GLY A 22 -7.00 -7.75 7.01
N GLY A 23 -7.60 -7.63 5.82
CA GLY A 23 -8.45 -8.67 5.22
C GLY A 23 -7.69 -9.98 4.96
N LEU A 24 -6.45 -9.90 4.46
CA LEU A 24 -5.61 -11.08 4.21
C LEU A 24 -5.26 -11.81 5.50
N ILE A 25 -4.92 -11.07 6.57
CA ILE A 25 -4.68 -11.67 7.90
C ILE A 25 -5.97 -12.30 8.44
N ALA A 26 -7.09 -11.59 8.35
CA ALA A 26 -8.39 -12.11 8.77
C ALA A 26 -8.80 -13.37 7.99
N ALA A 27 -8.39 -13.48 6.72
CA ALA A 27 -8.60 -14.65 5.87
C ALA A 27 -7.64 -15.84 6.18
N GLY A 28 -6.68 -15.65 7.09
CA GLY A 28 -5.78 -16.71 7.58
C GLY A 28 -4.31 -16.55 7.21
N ALA A 29 -3.90 -15.42 6.60
CA ALA A 29 -2.48 -15.17 6.35
C ALA A 29 -1.70 -14.96 7.67
N PRO A 30 -0.49 -15.52 7.85
CA PRO A 30 0.17 -15.50 9.16
C PRO A 30 0.74 -14.12 9.53
N ALA A 31 0.12 -13.38 10.45
CA ALA A 31 0.51 -11.99 10.81
C ALA A 31 2.02 -11.70 10.96
N GLN A 32 2.82 -12.69 11.39
CA GLN A 32 4.27 -12.57 11.52
C GLN A 32 4.96 -12.17 10.21
N TRP A 33 4.50 -12.70 9.08
CA TRP A 33 5.08 -12.44 7.76
C TRP A 33 5.09 -10.94 7.42
N LEU A 34 4.01 -10.25 7.80
CA LEU A 34 3.80 -8.84 7.53
C LEU A 34 4.62 -7.96 8.48
N ARG A 35 4.80 -8.39 9.74
CA ARG A 35 5.68 -7.70 10.70
C ARG A 35 7.15 -7.74 10.26
N GLU A 36 7.57 -8.81 9.60
CA GLU A 36 8.95 -9.00 9.12
C GLU A 36 9.20 -8.36 7.74
N LEU A 37 8.13 -8.06 6.99
CA LEU A 37 8.23 -7.53 5.63
C LEU A 37 9.04 -6.23 5.51
N PRO A 38 8.85 -5.19 6.35
CA PRO A 38 9.65 -3.97 6.26
C PRO A 38 11.16 -4.24 6.37
N GLY A 39 11.58 -5.14 7.27
CA GLY A 39 12.98 -5.54 7.41
C GLY A 39 13.53 -6.20 6.15
N ARG A 40 12.74 -7.06 5.48
CA ARG A 40 13.11 -7.67 4.19
C ARG A 40 13.20 -6.65 3.07
N LEU A 41 12.40 -5.60 3.12
CA LEU A 41 12.44 -4.49 2.16
C LEU A 41 13.57 -3.48 2.46
N GLY A 42 14.38 -3.70 3.50
CA GLY A 42 15.48 -2.80 3.86
C GLY A 42 14.98 -1.49 4.47
N LEU A 43 13.86 -1.54 5.19
CA LEU A 43 13.18 -0.39 5.78
C LEU A 43 13.30 -0.47 7.32
N PRO A 44 14.47 -0.18 7.89
CA PRO A 44 14.75 -0.43 9.31
C PRO A 44 13.89 0.44 10.24
N ASP A 45 13.44 1.59 9.75
CA ASP A 45 12.65 2.55 10.51
C ASP A 45 11.14 2.39 10.28
N VAL A 46 10.71 1.31 9.62
CA VAL A 46 9.30 1.03 9.33
C VAL A 46 8.88 -0.24 10.06
N GLY A 47 7.78 -0.18 10.78
CA GLY A 47 7.16 -1.32 11.45
C GLY A 47 5.72 -1.53 10.99
N VAL A 48 5.14 -2.66 11.39
CA VAL A 48 3.72 -2.93 11.19
C VAL A 48 3.06 -3.30 12.51
N ARG A 49 2.04 -2.53 12.88
CA ARG A 49 1.14 -2.82 14.00
C ARG A 49 -0.12 -3.50 13.47
N ILE A 50 -0.53 -4.56 14.16
CA ILE A 50 -1.68 -5.39 13.81
C ILE A 50 -2.52 -5.56 15.08
N GLU A 51 -3.77 -5.11 15.03
CA GLU A 51 -4.67 -5.08 16.18
C GLU A 51 -6.06 -5.53 15.77
N GLU A 52 -6.78 -6.22 16.65
CA GLU A 52 -8.23 -6.34 16.51
C GLU A 52 -8.89 -5.04 16.97
N VAL A 53 -9.81 -4.53 16.16
CA VAL A 53 -10.59 -3.33 16.48
C VAL A 53 -12.08 -3.63 16.36
N ASP A 54 -12.88 -2.94 17.17
CA ASP A 54 -14.33 -2.84 16.99
C ASP A 54 -14.63 -1.41 16.55
N ARG A 55 -15.24 -1.25 15.37
CA ARG A 55 -15.69 0.04 14.85
C ARG A 55 -17.17 -0.04 14.54
N CYS A 56 -17.97 0.71 15.28
CA CYS A 56 -19.42 0.74 15.12
C CYS A 56 -20.07 -0.67 15.19
N GLY A 57 -19.54 -1.57 16.05
CA GLY A 57 -20.04 -2.94 16.20
C GLY A 57 -19.51 -3.92 15.15
N VAL A 58 -18.58 -3.50 14.29
CA VAL A 58 -17.93 -4.34 13.30
C VAL A 58 -16.51 -4.64 13.78
N ARG A 59 -16.24 -5.92 14.06
CA ARG A 59 -14.90 -6.39 14.38
C ARG A 59 -14.06 -6.53 13.10
N ALA A 60 -12.85 -5.99 13.12
CA ALA A 60 -11.93 -6.08 12.01
C ALA A 60 -10.47 -6.22 12.50
N THR A 61 -9.61 -6.76 11.63
CA THR A 61 -8.16 -6.67 11.79
C THR A 61 -7.69 -5.35 11.22
N LYS A 62 -7.19 -4.46 12.07
CA LYS A 62 -6.55 -3.22 11.66
C LYS A 62 -5.06 -3.46 11.48
N VAL A 63 -4.56 -3.17 10.28
CA VAL A 63 -3.14 -3.06 10.01
C VAL A 63 -2.77 -1.59 10.01
N THR A 64 -1.58 -1.27 10.46
CA THR A 64 -1.10 0.10 10.52
C THR A 64 0.41 0.10 10.35
N VAL A 65 0.88 0.78 9.31
CA VAL A 65 2.31 1.01 9.09
C VAL A 65 2.76 2.14 10.01
N VAL A 66 3.90 1.94 10.68
CA VAL A 66 4.44 2.87 11.69
C VAL A 66 5.87 3.24 11.36
N LEU A 67 6.25 4.49 11.60
CA LEU A 67 7.63 4.96 11.51
C LEU A 67 8.32 4.87 12.88
N ALA A 68 9.66 4.85 12.89
CA ALA A 68 10.48 4.66 14.09
C ALA A 68 10.29 5.74 15.16
N ASP A 69 9.86 6.93 14.79
CA ASP A 69 9.51 8.02 15.72
C ASP A 69 8.11 7.86 16.35
N GLY A 70 7.42 6.75 16.05
CA GLY A 70 6.05 6.48 16.49
C GLY A 70 4.99 7.28 15.74
N SER A 71 5.41 8.14 14.80
CA SER A 71 4.50 8.76 13.85
C SER A 71 3.96 7.70 12.90
N HIS A 72 2.79 8.01 12.36
CA HIS A 72 2.20 7.29 11.26
C HIS A 72 2.17 8.29 10.12
N GLU A 73 2.42 7.86 8.88
CA GLU A 73 2.22 8.76 7.75
C GLU A 73 0.76 9.23 7.83
N PRO A 74 0.50 10.56 7.91
CA PRO A 74 -0.86 11.05 8.00
C PRO A 74 -1.62 10.53 6.76
N PRO A 75 -2.93 10.26 6.86
CA PRO A 75 -3.71 9.94 5.68
C PRO A 75 -3.43 11.01 4.62
N SER A 76 -3.18 10.60 3.37
CA SER A 76 -3.16 11.50 2.22
C SER A 76 -4.33 12.48 2.39
N GLU A 77 -4.01 13.74 2.66
CA GLU A 77 -5.02 14.72 3.08
C GLU A 77 -6.06 14.80 1.97
N ALA A 78 -7.30 14.43 2.28
CA ALA A 78 -8.43 14.80 1.46
C ALA A 78 -8.41 16.33 1.36
N ILE A 79 -8.12 16.83 0.15
CA ILE A 79 -8.08 18.25 -0.28
C ILE A 79 -8.83 19.14 0.73
N HIS A 80 -8.12 19.66 1.73
CA HIS A 80 -8.71 20.57 2.69
C HIS A 80 -9.00 21.88 1.95
N GLN A 81 -10.26 22.32 2.03
CA GLN A 81 -10.67 23.61 1.50
C GLN A 81 -9.74 24.72 2.02
N PRO A 82 -9.35 25.71 1.20
CA PRO A 82 -8.38 26.71 1.60
C PRO A 82 -9.00 27.63 2.65
N HIS A 83 -8.73 27.37 3.93
CA HIS A 83 -9.00 28.32 5.00
C HIS A 83 -7.75 29.19 5.23
N VAL A 84 -7.92 30.50 5.03
CA VAL A 84 -6.86 31.51 5.12
C VAL A 84 -6.55 31.80 6.60
N HIS A 85 -5.58 31.08 7.16
CA HIS A 85 -4.91 31.46 8.41
C HIS A 85 -3.38 31.32 8.27
N PRO A 86 -2.58 32.25 8.81
CA PRO A 86 -1.13 32.22 8.69
C PRO A 86 -0.56 31.24 9.71
N HIS A 87 -0.51 29.96 9.34
CA HIS A 87 0.28 28.97 10.05
C HIS A 87 1.44 28.55 9.15
N SER A 88 2.66 28.85 9.59
CA SER A 88 3.90 28.30 9.08
C SER A 88 3.96 26.82 9.45
N HIS A 89 3.29 25.97 8.67
CA HIS A 89 3.50 24.53 8.71
C HIS A 89 4.73 24.23 7.86
N GLU A 90 5.85 23.90 8.50
CA GLU A 90 6.89 23.12 7.84
C GLU A 90 6.29 21.76 7.50
N HIS A 91 5.78 21.64 6.27
CA HIS A 91 5.41 20.36 5.71
C HIS A 91 6.71 19.58 5.47
N HIS A 92 7.11 18.76 6.44
CA HIS A 92 8.07 17.69 6.21
C HIS A 92 7.42 16.66 5.28
N HIS A 93 7.38 16.96 3.99
CA HIS A 93 7.15 15.94 2.99
C HIS A 93 8.26 14.91 3.13
N ALA A 94 7.89 13.66 3.38
CA ALA A 94 8.83 12.55 3.34
C ALA A 94 9.63 12.63 2.02
N PRO A 95 10.94 12.32 2.02
CA PRO A 95 11.76 12.45 0.83
C PRO A 95 11.13 11.67 -0.33
N HIS A 96 10.74 12.40 -1.38
CA HIS A 96 10.18 11.81 -2.59
C HIS A 96 11.15 10.77 -3.14
N ARG A 97 10.71 9.50 -3.22
CA ARG A 97 11.48 8.44 -3.86
C ARG A 97 11.11 8.36 -5.33
N HIS A 98 12.13 8.34 -6.18
CA HIS A 98 11.95 8.06 -7.60
C HIS A 98 11.60 6.59 -7.81
N LEU A 99 10.80 6.31 -8.84
CA LEU A 99 10.39 4.95 -9.21
C LEU A 99 11.58 3.97 -9.32
N GLY A 100 12.72 4.44 -9.86
CA GLY A 100 13.92 3.63 -9.99
C GLY A 100 14.48 3.12 -8.66
N GLU A 101 14.39 3.92 -7.59
CA GLU A 101 14.82 3.49 -6.26
C GLU A 101 13.91 2.39 -5.70
N LEU A 102 12.59 2.54 -5.87
CA LEU A 102 11.60 1.55 -5.43
C LEU A 102 11.82 0.21 -6.13
N ILE A 103 12.03 0.23 -7.45
CA ILE A 103 12.35 -0.98 -8.21
C ILE A 103 13.67 -1.59 -7.69
N GLY A 104 14.70 -0.79 -7.45
CA GLY A 104 15.97 -1.27 -6.90
C GLY A 104 15.84 -1.91 -5.51
N ILE A 105 14.94 -1.42 -4.65
CA ILE A 105 14.58 -2.07 -3.38
C ILE A 105 13.97 -3.45 -3.65
N LEU A 106 12.96 -3.50 -4.53
CA LEU A 106 12.27 -4.74 -4.87
C LEU A 106 13.19 -5.78 -5.50
N GLU A 107 14.19 -5.38 -6.28
CA GLU A 107 15.18 -6.28 -6.91
C GLU A 107 16.18 -6.89 -5.91
N ARG A 108 16.46 -6.21 -4.80
CA ARG A 108 17.38 -6.69 -3.75
C ARG A 108 16.67 -7.42 -2.61
N ALA A 109 15.37 -7.22 -2.44
CA ALA A 109 14.61 -7.82 -1.36
C ALA A 109 14.58 -9.37 -1.47
N PRO A 110 14.68 -10.10 -0.34
CA PRO A 110 14.54 -11.55 -0.28
C PRO A 110 13.06 -11.96 -0.30
N ILE A 111 12.41 -11.70 -1.43
CA ILE A 111 11.02 -12.05 -1.75
C ILE A 111 10.99 -13.02 -2.93
N SER A 112 9.89 -13.76 -3.06
CA SER A 112 9.73 -14.73 -4.15
C SER A 112 9.71 -14.03 -5.52
N GLU A 113 10.04 -14.75 -6.59
CA GLU A 113 9.95 -14.22 -7.94
C GLU A 113 8.50 -13.87 -8.33
N TRP A 114 7.54 -14.64 -7.83
CA TRP A 114 6.12 -14.40 -8.07
C TRP A 114 5.67 -13.06 -7.48
N VAL A 115 6.17 -12.71 -6.29
CA VAL A 115 5.91 -11.44 -5.60
C VAL A 115 6.65 -10.30 -6.30
N ARG A 116 7.96 -10.47 -6.54
CA ARG A 116 8.82 -9.45 -7.16
C ARG A 116 8.29 -9.01 -8.52
N ALA A 117 7.98 -9.94 -9.41
CA ALA A 117 7.50 -9.64 -10.75
C ALA A 117 6.18 -8.84 -10.73
N ARG A 118 5.27 -9.16 -9.79
CA ARG A 118 3.99 -8.44 -9.64
C ARG A 118 4.16 -7.08 -8.99
N ALA A 119 5.01 -6.96 -7.98
CA ALA A 119 5.28 -5.70 -7.30
C ALA A 119 5.93 -4.69 -8.25
N VAL A 120 6.97 -5.11 -8.98
CA VAL A 120 7.63 -4.27 -10.01
C VAL A 120 6.62 -3.83 -11.06
N ARG A 121 5.73 -4.71 -11.52
CA ARG A 121 4.66 -4.36 -12.46
C ARG A 121 3.69 -3.33 -11.87
N ALA A 122 3.29 -3.48 -10.61
CA ALA A 122 2.40 -2.54 -9.94
C ALA A 122 3.03 -1.14 -9.85
N PHE A 123 4.28 -1.03 -9.40
CA PHE A 123 4.98 0.24 -9.31
C PHE A 123 5.22 0.90 -10.66
N ARG A 124 5.52 0.13 -11.72
CA ARG A 124 5.61 0.69 -13.08
C ARG A 124 4.29 1.27 -13.56
N LEU A 125 3.17 0.59 -13.30
CA LEU A 125 1.83 1.11 -13.64
C LEU A 125 1.50 2.40 -12.88
N LEU A 126 1.88 2.48 -11.59
CA LEU A 126 1.73 3.70 -10.80
C LEU A 126 2.59 4.84 -11.37
N GLY A 127 3.87 4.57 -11.65
CA GLY A 127 4.77 5.54 -12.25
C GLY A 127 4.31 6.03 -13.62
N GLU A 128 3.81 5.15 -14.49
CA GLU A 128 3.22 5.55 -15.77
C GLU A 128 1.99 6.45 -15.59
N ALA A 129 1.13 6.16 -14.62
CA ALA A 129 -0.06 6.97 -14.34
C ALA A 129 0.35 8.36 -13.83
N GLU A 130 1.28 8.43 -12.89
CA GLU A 130 1.73 9.70 -12.31
C GLU A 130 2.56 10.53 -13.30
N GLY A 131 3.37 9.88 -14.15
CA GLY A 131 4.06 10.55 -15.26
C GLY A 131 3.11 11.20 -16.26
N ARG A 132 1.95 10.59 -16.53
CA ARG A 132 0.91 11.20 -17.39
C ARG A 132 0.25 12.41 -16.71
N ILE A 133 0.04 12.36 -15.39
CA ILE A 133 -0.57 13.47 -14.64
C ILE A 133 0.39 14.66 -14.57
N HIS A 134 1.69 14.39 -14.37
CA HIS A 134 2.71 15.43 -14.18
C HIS A 134 3.47 15.82 -15.47
N GLY A 135 3.26 15.11 -16.58
CA GLY A 135 3.92 15.38 -17.86
C GLY A 135 5.43 15.06 -17.88
N VAL A 136 5.88 14.14 -17.02
CA VAL A 136 7.30 13.72 -16.91
C VAL A 136 7.49 12.28 -17.37
N ALA A 137 8.71 11.93 -17.78
CA ALA A 137 9.04 10.55 -18.18
C ALA A 137 8.88 9.60 -16.98
N PRO A 138 8.36 8.35 -17.16
CA PRO A 138 8.13 7.40 -16.07
C PRO A 138 9.33 7.15 -15.15
N GLU A 139 10.54 7.26 -15.68
CA GLU A 139 11.80 7.05 -14.97
C GLU A 139 12.16 8.21 -14.04
N GLU A 140 11.64 9.41 -14.32
CA GLU A 140 11.86 10.64 -13.56
C GLU A 140 10.73 10.92 -12.56
N VAL A 141 9.67 10.11 -12.60
CA VAL A 141 8.52 10.21 -11.69
C VAL A 141 8.98 9.98 -10.25
N ALA A 142 8.92 11.05 -9.47
CA ALA A 142 8.77 10.98 -8.03
C ALA A 142 7.29 10.71 -7.72
N LEU A 143 7.03 9.73 -6.86
CA LEU A 143 5.67 9.50 -6.35
C LEU A 143 5.42 10.54 -5.24
N HIS A 144 4.58 11.53 -5.51
CA HIS A 144 4.35 12.67 -4.60
C HIS A 144 3.13 12.45 -3.69
N GLU A 145 2.14 11.70 -4.16
CA GLU A 145 0.90 11.44 -3.41
C GLU A 145 0.93 10.11 -2.67
N VAL A 146 1.89 9.26 -3.00
CA VAL A 146 2.06 7.93 -2.44
C VAL A 146 3.17 7.99 -1.41
N GLY A 147 2.82 7.86 -0.14
CA GLY A 147 3.78 7.61 0.93
C GLY A 147 4.66 6.43 0.54
N ALA A 148 5.89 6.70 0.10
CA ALA A 148 6.68 5.71 -0.65
C ALA A 148 6.95 4.45 0.18
N MET A 149 6.96 4.61 1.50
CA MET A 149 7.15 3.55 2.46
C MET A 149 5.90 2.73 2.70
N ASP A 150 4.78 3.39 2.96
CA ASP A 150 3.49 2.75 3.17
C ASP A 150 3.06 1.98 1.92
N ALA A 151 3.26 2.55 0.72
CA ALA A 151 2.96 1.85 -0.52
C ALA A 151 3.85 0.66 -0.82
N LEU A 152 5.12 0.68 -0.41
CA LEU A 152 5.97 -0.51 -0.50
C LEU A 152 5.40 -1.64 0.37
N VAL A 153 5.04 -1.35 1.62
CA VAL A 153 4.45 -2.33 2.53
C VAL A 153 3.08 -2.79 2.03
N ASP A 154 2.24 -1.89 1.55
CA ASP A 154 0.90 -2.19 1.06
C ASP A 154 0.90 -3.02 -0.22
N VAL A 155 1.69 -2.62 -1.23
CA VAL A 155 1.74 -3.32 -2.53
C VAL A 155 2.42 -4.68 -2.37
N VAL A 156 3.60 -4.72 -1.76
CA VAL A 156 4.32 -6.00 -1.58
C VAL A 156 3.58 -6.88 -0.59
N GLY A 157 3.07 -6.29 0.49
CA GLY A 157 2.25 -6.94 1.50
C GLY A 157 0.99 -7.56 0.91
N GLY A 158 0.24 -6.81 0.09
CA GLY A 158 -0.97 -7.33 -0.55
C GLY A 158 -0.66 -8.52 -1.46
N ILE A 159 0.38 -8.39 -2.29
CA ILE A 159 0.80 -9.42 -3.24
C ILE A 159 1.26 -10.68 -2.51
N GLU A 160 2.25 -10.59 -1.62
CA GLU A 160 2.76 -11.77 -0.93
C GLU A 160 1.71 -12.37 0.02
N GLY A 161 0.77 -11.58 0.55
CA GLY A 161 -0.35 -12.14 1.32
C GLY A 161 -1.26 -13.07 0.48
N PHE A 162 -1.48 -12.75 -0.80
CA PHE A 162 -2.15 -13.68 -1.72
C PHE A 162 -1.32 -14.95 -1.96
N GLU A 163 0.00 -14.82 -2.10
CA GLU A 163 0.90 -15.97 -2.24
C GLU A 163 0.85 -16.88 -1.01
N GLN A 164 0.90 -16.30 0.20
CA GLN A 164 0.83 -17.02 1.48
C GLN A 164 -0.48 -17.80 1.63
N LEU A 165 -1.58 -17.29 1.07
CA LEU A 165 -2.88 -17.97 1.05
C LEU A 165 -3.02 -19.01 -0.08
N GLY A 166 -2.03 -19.11 -0.97
CA GLY A 166 -2.05 -19.97 -2.16
C GLY A 166 -3.08 -19.53 -3.18
N ILE A 167 -3.37 -18.23 -3.27
CA ILE A 167 -4.35 -17.67 -4.21
C ILE A 167 -3.73 -17.55 -5.60
N GLU A 168 -4.36 -18.20 -6.58
CA GLU A 168 -3.89 -18.23 -7.97
C GLU A 168 -4.66 -17.26 -8.87
N ARG A 169 -5.89 -16.93 -8.47
CA ARG A 169 -6.80 -16.06 -9.23
C ARG A 169 -7.43 -15.02 -8.32
N ILE A 170 -7.40 -13.76 -8.75
CA ILE A 170 -8.00 -12.65 -8.02
C ILE A 170 -9.05 -12.02 -8.92
N HIS A 171 -10.27 -11.98 -8.43
CA HIS A 171 -11.40 -11.29 -9.06
C HIS A 171 -11.73 -10.06 -8.23
N HIS A 172 -12.25 -9.01 -8.85
CA HIS A 172 -12.76 -7.87 -8.13
C HIS A 172 -14.10 -7.43 -8.71
N ARG A 173 -14.98 -6.89 -7.87
CA ARG A 173 -16.18 -6.18 -8.32
C ARG A 173 -15.78 -4.79 -8.86
N PRO A 174 -16.67 -4.09 -9.61
CA PRO A 174 -16.39 -2.75 -10.09
C PRO A 174 -15.96 -1.83 -8.93
N VAL A 175 -14.92 -1.03 -9.17
CA VAL A 175 -14.47 -0.03 -8.19
C VAL A 175 -15.55 1.04 -8.10
N ALA A 176 -16.02 1.31 -6.88
CA ALA A 176 -16.95 2.41 -6.63
C ALA A 176 -16.21 3.74 -6.79
N VAL A 177 -16.21 4.29 -8.00
CA VAL A 177 -15.77 5.65 -8.26
C VAL A 177 -16.91 6.57 -7.85
N GLY A 178 -16.73 7.35 -6.79
CA GLY A 178 -17.74 8.32 -6.37
C GLY A 178 -18.05 9.31 -7.49
N SER A 179 -19.21 9.96 -7.43
CA SER A 179 -19.56 11.07 -8.33
C SER A 179 -19.28 12.41 -7.64
N GLY A 180 -18.50 13.28 -8.27
CA GLY A 180 -18.20 14.63 -7.80
C GLY A 180 -17.85 15.55 -8.97
N TRP A 181 -17.93 16.87 -8.75
CA TRP A 181 -17.50 17.89 -9.70
C TRP A 181 -16.31 18.64 -9.11
N VAL A 182 -15.32 18.97 -9.94
CA VAL A 182 -14.15 19.81 -9.61
C VAL A 182 -14.41 21.22 -10.13
#